data_AF-A0A937Q7Y4-F1
#
_entry.id   AF-A0A937Q7Y4-F1
#
_cell.length_a   1.000
_cell.length_b   1.000
_cell.length_c   1.000
_cell.angle_alpha   90.00
_cell.angle_beta   90.00
_cell.angle_gamma   90.00
#
_symmetry.space_group_name_H-M   'P 1'
#
loop_
_entity.id
_entity.type
_entity.pdbx_description
1 polymer ?
#
loop_
_entity_poly.entity_id
_entity_poly.type
_entity_poly.pdbx_seq_one_letter_code
_entity_poly.pdbx_strand_id
1 'polypeptide(L)'
;MEVNISDLTWDQFIYPRGGKSEKTINAYVEALAIGAQFPPIKIQRVFNYADGNDTTEATIILDGIHRSFAFKEKGIKKIAAVEWKDKPLDYEKNKTALLLESAECNTSHGDRLSPGDKKRVARDIAASDPECKWTESALAEKLGISQQTVNTWIADIRARQKTNRNSIIIRLSRLGLSQEKTAEVVGLSQNRVSEIIGNTNFSEIDNLLSQGRDMEYIARHYNMDLPLAWALRLQGKTGQEKFKELGWGLRPWDQWNFNECDERFGDDWPGRIPAQLVAHTLFYFTKSGDLVLDPMAGGGVVPDVCLLFGRRCQSFDLAVRDNRPEILCHHWDPRNWKWPITKKPDLIFFDPPYFSKKEKEYEKKASENTPSISSYTKEDYERFLEGFFLLAHKNAKPTTRMAFLNADWRDFESTPALKEKPDKSITIFDYHRLLSKTGWKVTHRIECPLSSERLSGNQVQRMQDKRILGTVGRTLLIAKRA
;
A
#
# COMPACT_ATOMS: atom_id res chain seq x y z
N MET A 1 4.08 26.70 -34.29
CA MET A 1 2.66 27.13 -34.15
C MET A 1 2.60 28.48 -33.46
N GLU A 2 1.52 29.24 -33.60
CA GLU A 2 1.27 30.43 -32.76
C GLU A 2 0.32 30.08 -31.63
N VAL A 3 0.60 30.58 -30.42
CA VAL A 3 -0.22 30.36 -29.22
C VAL A 3 -0.50 31.67 -28.50
N ASN A 4 -1.65 31.77 -27.81
CA ASN A 4 -1.89 32.92 -26.94
C ASN A 4 -1.15 32.73 -25.62
N ILE A 5 -0.53 33.79 -25.11
CA ILE A 5 0.20 33.74 -23.83
C ILE A 5 -0.73 33.44 -22.65
N SER A 6 -1.99 33.86 -22.72
CA SER A 6 -3.00 33.60 -21.68
C SER A 6 -3.29 32.12 -21.46
N ASP A 7 -3.03 31.29 -22.46
CA ASP A 7 -3.39 29.87 -22.49
C ASP A 7 -2.23 28.99 -22.00
N LEU A 8 -1.10 29.62 -21.63
CA LEU A 8 0.11 28.95 -21.19
C LEU A 8 0.20 28.88 -19.67
N THR A 9 0.59 27.71 -19.18
CA THR A 9 0.72 27.41 -17.76
C THR A 9 2.19 27.45 -17.34
N TRP A 10 2.50 28.29 -16.34
CA TRP A 10 3.76 28.22 -15.60
C TRP A 10 3.60 27.28 -14.40
N ASP A 11 3.97 26.03 -14.62
CA ASP A 11 3.97 24.99 -13.59
C ASP A 11 5.23 25.10 -12.73
N GLN A 12 5.06 25.24 -11.41
CA GLN A 12 6.17 25.38 -10.45
C GLN A 12 6.97 24.09 -10.25
N PHE A 13 6.35 22.93 -10.40
CA PHE A 13 7.01 21.63 -10.30
C PHE A 13 7.86 21.35 -11.55
N ILE A 14 7.36 21.69 -12.75
CA ILE A 14 8.07 21.51 -14.02
C ILE A 14 9.12 22.58 -14.28
N TYR A 15 9.01 23.74 -13.61
CA TYR A 15 9.99 24.80 -13.75
C TYR A 15 11.30 24.48 -13.01
N PRO A 16 12.45 24.40 -13.71
CA PRO A 16 13.67 23.83 -13.15
C PRO A 16 14.46 24.84 -12.31
N ARG A 17 13.97 26.07 -12.11
CA ARG A 17 14.63 27.10 -11.28
C ARG A 17 13.84 27.37 -10.00
N GLY A 18 14.51 27.84 -8.96
CA GLY A 18 13.84 28.26 -7.71
C GLY A 18 12.89 29.45 -7.88
N GLY A 19 13.00 30.20 -8.97
CA GLY A 19 12.12 31.32 -9.31
C GLY A 19 12.53 31.98 -10.62
N LYS A 20 11.67 32.89 -11.12
CA LYS A 20 11.99 33.71 -12.30
C LYS A 20 12.98 34.82 -11.93
N SER A 21 13.79 35.24 -12.88
CA SER A 21 14.74 36.34 -12.72
C SER A 21 14.16 37.60 -13.34
N GLU A 22 13.75 38.57 -12.50
CA GLU A 22 13.27 39.87 -12.98
C GLU A 22 14.33 40.59 -13.81
N LYS A 23 15.60 40.45 -13.42
CA LYS A 23 16.73 41.02 -14.18
C LYS A 23 16.77 40.47 -15.62
N THR A 24 16.57 39.16 -15.79
CA THR A 24 16.56 38.51 -17.10
C THR A 24 15.33 38.93 -17.92
N ILE A 25 14.16 39.04 -17.28
CA ILE A 25 12.91 39.49 -17.93
C ILE A 25 13.09 40.93 -18.45
N ASN A 26 13.56 41.85 -17.60
CA ASN A 26 13.79 43.25 -17.99
C ASN A 26 14.77 43.38 -19.17
N ALA A 27 15.87 42.62 -19.15
CA ALA A 27 16.82 42.60 -20.26
C ALA A 27 16.17 42.11 -21.58
N TYR A 28 15.25 41.15 -21.51
CA TYR A 28 14.51 40.69 -22.69
C TYR A 28 13.46 41.71 -23.16
N VAL A 29 12.81 42.43 -22.25
CA VAL A 29 11.90 43.54 -22.57
C VAL A 29 12.63 44.67 -23.30
N GLU A 30 13.85 45.02 -22.86
CA GLU A 30 14.70 45.99 -23.55
C GLU A 30 15.13 45.49 -24.93
N ALA A 31 15.56 44.23 -25.05
CA ALA A 31 15.93 43.63 -26.33
C ALA A 31 14.76 43.62 -27.34
N LEU A 32 13.53 43.35 -26.87
CA LEU A 32 12.33 43.45 -27.71
C LEU A 32 12.06 44.89 -28.17
N ALA A 33 12.39 45.90 -27.36
CA ALA A 33 12.19 47.31 -27.72
C ALA A 33 13.09 47.75 -28.89
N ILE A 34 14.26 47.12 -29.05
CA ILE A 34 15.19 47.37 -30.17
C ILE A 34 14.98 46.41 -31.35
N GLY A 35 13.89 45.63 -31.35
CA GLY A 35 13.50 44.77 -32.48
C GLY A 35 14.15 43.39 -32.50
N ALA A 36 14.69 42.90 -31.37
CA ALA A 36 15.24 41.54 -31.32
C ALA A 36 14.16 40.48 -31.58
N GLN A 37 14.50 39.46 -32.38
CA GLN A 37 13.66 38.29 -32.59
C GLN A 37 14.14 37.14 -31.69
N PHE A 38 13.22 36.64 -30.86
CA PHE A 38 13.51 35.49 -30.01
C PHE A 38 13.09 34.17 -30.67
N PRO A 39 13.79 33.06 -30.36
CA PRO A 39 13.36 31.74 -30.79
C PRO A 39 11.99 31.39 -30.18
N PRO A 40 11.24 30.49 -30.84
CA PRO A 40 9.99 29.96 -30.28
C PRO A 40 10.16 29.42 -28.86
N ILE A 41 9.12 29.51 -28.04
CA ILE A 41 9.10 28.83 -26.75
C ILE A 41 8.81 27.34 -26.93
N LYS A 42 9.27 26.49 -26.00
CA LYS A 42 8.93 25.06 -26.01
C LYS A 42 7.79 24.80 -25.03
N ILE A 43 6.75 24.12 -25.48
CA ILE A 43 5.54 23.83 -24.71
C ILE A 43 5.16 22.35 -24.78
N GLN A 44 4.26 21.93 -23.91
CA GLN A 44 3.63 20.62 -23.98
C GLN A 44 2.17 20.69 -23.53
N ARG A 45 1.26 20.21 -24.37
CA ARG A 45 -0.14 19.98 -24.00
C ARG A 45 -0.22 18.75 -23.07
N VAL A 46 -1.01 18.86 -22.01
CA VAL A 46 -1.24 17.79 -21.04
C VAL A 46 -2.71 17.67 -20.65
N PHE A 47 -3.11 16.49 -20.21
CA PHE A 47 -4.40 16.21 -19.55
C PHE A 47 -4.13 15.61 -18.16
N ASN A 48 -5.17 15.49 -17.32
CA ASN A 48 -5.05 15.15 -15.89
C ASN A 48 -4.19 16.15 -15.10
N TYR A 49 -4.21 17.42 -15.48
CA TYR A 49 -3.54 18.48 -14.73
C TYR A 49 -4.44 18.94 -13.58
N ALA A 50 -3.93 18.90 -12.34
CA ALA A 50 -4.71 19.31 -11.18
C ALA A 50 -4.79 20.84 -11.07
N ASP A 51 -6.00 21.39 -11.16
CA ASP A 51 -6.29 22.80 -10.93
C ASP A 51 -7.39 22.93 -9.87
N GLY A 52 -6.98 23.13 -8.61
CA GLY A 52 -7.91 23.06 -7.48
C GLY A 52 -8.45 21.65 -7.24
N ASN A 53 -9.78 21.49 -7.27
CA ASN A 53 -10.45 20.20 -7.07
C ASN A 53 -10.74 19.46 -8.39
N ASP A 54 -10.46 20.08 -9.54
CA ASP A 54 -10.78 19.54 -10.86
C ASP A 54 -9.49 19.15 -11.60
N THR A 55 -9.61 18.14 -12.46
CA THR A 55 -8.56 17.78 -13.43
C THR A 55 -8.90 18.33 -14.80
N THR A 56 -7.97 19.10 -15.39
CA THR A 56 -8.19 19.80 -16.66
C THR A 56 -7.07 19.54 -17.65
N GLU A 57 -7.23 20.08 -18.87
CA GLU A 57 -6.16 20.17 -19.85
C GLU A 57 -5.36 21.46 -19.64
N ALA A 58 -4.05 21.40 -19.86
CA ALA A 58 -3.16 22.56 -19.72
C ALA A 58 -2.06 22.55 -20.79
N THR A 59 -1.50 23.73 -21.07
CA THR A 59 -0.34 23.88 -21.97
C THR A 59 0.86 24.37 -21.18
N ILE A 60 1.72 23.45 -20.77
CA ILE A 60 2.85 23.73 -19.87
C ILE A 60 4.03 24.29 -20.68
N ILE A 61 4.67 25.35 -20.17
CA ILE A 61 5.91 25.89 -20.73
C ILE A 61 7.11 25.06 -20.23
N LEU A 62 7.88 24.47 -21.14
CA LEU A 62 9.12 23.74 -20.86
C LEU A 62 10.37 24.59 -21.07
N ASP A 63 10.34 25.51 -22.02
CA ASP A 63 11.42 26.48 -22.26
C ASP A 63 10.86 27.86 -22.60
N GLY A 64 11.56 28.91 -22.15
CA GLY A 64 11.23 30.28 -22.48
C GLY A 64 10.26 30.98 -21.53
N ILE A 65 10.19 30.56 -20.25
CA ILE A 65 9.42 31.26 -19.21
C ILE A 65 9.76 32.76 -19.18
N HIS A 66 11.03 33.15 -19.06
CA HIS A 66 11.41 34.56 -19.04
C HIS A 66 11.05 35.31 -20.33
N ARG A 67 11.10 34.63 -21.49
CA ARG A 67 10.65 35.19 -22.77
C ARG A 67 9.14 35.43 -22.76
N SER A 68 8.36 34.45 -22.30
CA SER A 68 6.90 34.55 -22.19
C SER A 68 6.47 35.71 -21.29
N PHE A 69 7.13 35.90 -20.15
CA PHE A 69 6.91 37.06 -19.29
C PHE A 69 7.28 38.38 -19.96
N ALA A 70 8.42 38.47 -20.65
CA ALA A 70 8.82 39.67 -21.38
C ALA A 70 7.83 40.04 -22.50
N PHE A 71 7.34 39.04 -23.26
CA PHE A 71 6.29 39.25 -24.26
C PHE A 71 4.99 39.76 -23.63
N LYS A 72 4.59 39.19 -22.48
CA LYS A 72 3.42 39.63 -21.71
C LYS A 72 3.54 41.09 -21.27
N GLU A 73 4.71 41.51 -20.78
CA GLU A 73 4.96 42.90 -20.39
C GLU A 73 4.93 43.90 -21.56
N LYS A 74 5.37 43.46 -22.74
CA LYS A 74 5.24 44.25 -23.99
C LYS A 74 3.84 44.23 -24.60
N GLY A 75 2.89 43.53 -23.99
CA GLY A 75 1.51 43.41 -24.51
C GLY A 75 1.40 42.55 -25.78
N ILE A 76 2.41 41.73 -26.09
CA ILE A 76 2.37 40.79 -27.21
C ILE A 76 1.48 39.61 -26.80
N LYS A 77 0.41 39.38 -27.55
CA LYS A 77 -0.61 38.37 -27.18
C LYS A 77 -0.34 36.99 -27.77
N LYS A 78 0.23 36.94 -28.98
CA LYS A 78 0.52 35.70 -29.72
C LYS A 78 2.02 35.55 -29.91
N ILE A 79 2.53 34.36 -29.63
CA ILE A 79 3.96 34.06 -29.73
C ILE A 79 4.18 32.73 -30.45
N ALA A 80 5.33 32.60 -31.09
CA ALA A 80 5.75 31.35 -31.71
C ALA A 80 6.11 30.31 -30.65
N ALA A 81 5.57 29.10 -30.81
CA ALA A 81 5.85 27.97 -29.95
C ALA A 81 6.09 26.68 -30.76
N VAL A 82 6.82 25.75 -30.15
CA VAL A 82 7.07 24.40 -30.64
C VAL A 82 6.70 23.41 -29.55
N GLU A 83 5.99 22.34 -29.92
CA GLU A 83 5.66 21.27 -28.98
C GLU A 83 6.83 20.30 -28.82
N TRP A 84 7.04 19.83 -27.60
CA TRP A 84 8.01 18.77 -27.37
C TRP A 84 7.57 17.43 -27.95
N LYS A 85 6.29 17.07 -27.75
CA LYS A 85 5.62 15.92 -28.33
C LYS A 85 4.32 16.36 -29.00
N ASP A 86 4.08 15.84 -30.20
CA ASP A 86 2.90 16.18 -31.02
C ASP A 86 1.55 15.80 -30.38
N LYS A 87 1.57 14.87 -29.42
CA LYS A 87 0.36 14.39 -28.72
C LYS A 87 0.33 14.91 -27.28
N PRO A 88 -0.86 15.25 -26.75
CA PRO A 88 -1.03 15.54 -25.34
C PRO A 88 -0.55 14.39 -24.44
N LEU A 89 0.08 14.72 -23.31
CA LEU A 89 0.59 13.75 -22.35
C LEU A 89 -0.26 13.71 -21.08
N ASP A 90 -0.35 12.53 -20.45
CA ASP A 90 -0.91 12.38 -19.11
C ASP A 90 0.06 13.05 -18.12
N TYR A 91 -0.36 14.16 -17.49
CA TYR A 91 0.50 14.98 -16.65
C TYR A 91 1.08 14.16 -15.48
N GLU A 92 0.23 13.46 -14.73
CA GLU A 92 0.63 12.69 -13.56
C GLU A 92 1.64 11.57 -13.90
N LYS A 93 1.48 10.92 -15.06
CA LYS A 93 2.40 9.86 -15.50
C LYS A 93 3.72 10.38 -16.06
N ASN A 94 3.78 11.64 -16.48
CA ASN A 94 4.93 12.21 -17.21
C ASN A 94 5.62 13.37 -16.47
N LYS A 95 5.22 13.70 -15.24
CA LYS A 95 5.82 14.76 -14.39
C LYS A 95 7.35 14.77 -14.42
N THR A 96 7.98 13.64 -14.14
CA THR A 96 9.45 13.52 -14.10
C THR A 96 10.09 13.76 -15.48
N ALA A 97 9.46 13.27 -16.56
CA ALA A 97 9.97 13.44 -17.92
C ALA A 97 9.84 14.90 -18.39
N LEU A 98 8.73 15.56 -18.06
CA LEU A 98 8.49 16.98 -18.32
C LEU A 98 9.51 17.86 -17.59
N LEU A 99 9.77 17.60 -16.31
CA LEU A 99 10.78 18.32 -15.53
C LEU A 99 12.18 18.14 -16.12
N LEU A 100 12.53 16.92 -16.54
CA LEU A 100 13.85 16.63 -17.11
C LEU A 100 14.08 17.33 -18.46
N GLU A 101 13.08 17.30 -19.35
CA GLU A 101 13.14 18.03 -20.63
C GLU A 101 13.25 19.54 -20.39
N SER A 102 12.48 20.06 -19.45
CA SER A 102 12.54 21.45 -19.03
C SER A 102 13.95 21.80 -18.53
N ALA A 103 14.55 20.98 -17.66
CA ALA A 103 15.90 21.21 -17.17
C ALA A 103 16.99 21.16 -18.28
N GLU A 104 16.86 20.24 -19.23
CA GLU A 104 17.76 20.11 -20.38
C GLU A 104 17.73 21.37 -21.25
N CYS A 105 16.54 21.87 -21.58
CA CYS A 105 16.38 23.10 -22.37
C CYS A 105 17.07 24.30 -21.73
N ASN A 106 17.07 24.35 -20.39
CA ASN A 106 17.57 25.46 -19.61
C ASN A 106 19.06 25.32 -19.22
N THR A 107 19.74 24.27 -19.70
CA THR A 107 21.15 23.98 -19.36
C THR A 107 22.17 24.72 -20.24
N SER A 108 21.87 24.93 -21.52
CA SER A 108 22.89 25.37 -22.51
C SER A 108 22.76 26.85 -22.92
N HIS A 109 21.55 27.40 -22.96
CA HIS A 109 21.27 28.72 -23.54
C HIS A 109 20.49 29.64 -22.57
N GLY A 110 20.61 30.95 -22.78
CA GLY A 110 19.94 31.96 -21.95
C GLY A 110 20.47 32.04 -20.51
N ASP A 111 19.56 32.27 -19.57
CA ASP A 111 19.83 32.30 -18.13
C ASP A 111 20.03 30.88 -17.57
N ARG A 112 21.24 30.33 -17.72
CA ARG A 112 21.55 28.92 -17.46
C ARG A 112 21.22 28.49 -16.02
N LEU A 113 20.79 27.23 -15.86
CA LEU A 113 20.57 26.65 -14.54
C LEU A 113 21.83 26.76 -13.66
N SER A 114 21.61 27.23 -12.43
CA SER A 114 22.66 27.23 -11.41
C SER A 114 22.99 25.79 -10.98
N PRO A 115 24.18 25.53 -10.40
CA PRO A 115 24.47 24.24 -9.79
C PRO A 115 23.43 23.82 -8.73
N GLY A 116 22.86 24.77 -7.99
CA GLY A 116 21.79 24.52 -7.02
C GLY A 116 20.49 24.03 -7.66
N ASP A 117 20.10 24.62 -8.79
CA ASP A 117 18.93 24.19 -9.57
C ASP A 117 19.11 22.79 -10.13
N LYS A 118 20.27 22.53 -10.75
CA LYS A 118 20.60 21.19 -11.27
C LYS A 118 20.60 20.14 -10.16
N LYS A 119 21.11 20.48 -8.98
CA LYS A 119 21.09 19.59 -7.80
C LYS A 119 19.66 19.30 -7.34
N ARG A 120 18.79 20.32 -7.29
CA ARG A 120 17.38 20.13 -6.92
C ARG A 120 16.68 19.20 -7.89
N VAL A 121 16.77 19.47 -9.20
CA VAL A 121 16.18 18.62 -10.25
C VAL A 121 16.70 17.18 -10.17
N ALA A 122 18.01 16.98 -10.04
CA ALA A 122 18.58 15.63 -9.91
C ALA A 122 18.02 14.88 -8.70
N ARG A 123 17.84 15.56 -7.56
CA ARG A 123 17.28 14.95 -6.34
C ARG A 123 15.79 14.67 -6.46
N ASP A 124 15.00 15.58 -7.05
CA ASP A 124 13.56 15.40 -7.24
C ASP A 124 13.26 14.23 -8.20
N ILE A 125 14.05 14.10 -9.27
CA ILE A 125 13.95 12.96 -10.19
C ILE A 125 14.38 11.67 -9.48
N ALA A 126 15.54 11.66 -8.80
CA ALA A 126 16.00 10.48 -8.08
C ALA A 126 15.00 10.00 -7.03
N ALA A 127 14.33 10.92 -6.32
CA ALA A 127 13.31 10.59 -5.31
C ALA A 127 12.03 10.03 -5.93
N SER A 128 11.60 10.54 -7.08
CA SER A 128 10.39 10.10 -7.79
C SER A 128 10.59 8.88 -8.70
N ASP A 129 11.83 8.46 -8.94
CA ASP A 129 12.19 7.33 -9.80
C ASP A 129 12.96 6.23 -9.04
N PRO A 130 12.31 5.49 -8.12
CA PRO A 130 12.94 4.39 -7.37
C PRO A 130 13.38 3.22 -8.26
N GLU A 131 12.72 3.04 -9.41
CA GLU A 131 13.05 2.02 -10.42
C GLU A 131 14.29 2.37 -11.24
N CYS A 132 14.85 3.57 -11.07
CA CYS A 132 16.03 4.04 -11.80
C CYS A 132 15.86 3.97 -13.33
N LYS A 133 14.69 4.37 -13.83
CA LYS A 133 14.46 4.57 -15.27
C LYS A 133 15.41 5.63 -15.83
N TRP A 134 15.73 6.64 -15.02
CA TRP A 134 16.73 7.67 -15.32
C TRP A 134 18.04 7.35 -14.61
N THR A 135 18.96 6.75 -15.37
CA THR A 135 20.31 6.44 -14.87
C THR A 135 21.07 7.71 -14.52
N GLU A 136 22.09 7.59 -13.66
CA GLU A 136 22.95 8.70 -13.30
C GLU A 136 23.69 9.29 -14.51
N SER A 137 23.99 8.47 -15.53
CA SER A 137 24.57 8.95 -16.78
C SER A 137 23.56 9.77 -17.59
N ALA A 138 22.30 9.33 -17.68
CA ALA A 138 21.25 10.06 -18.40
C ALA A 138 20.96 11.40 -17.73
N LEU A 139 20.89 11.42 -16.38
CA LEU A 139 20.75 12.67 -15.63
C LEU A 139 21.94 13.61 -15.84
N ALA A 140 23.16 13.07 -15.85
CA ALA A 140 24.38 13.85 -16.06
C ALA A 140 24.40 14.50 -17.44
N GLU A 141 24.05 13.75 -18.48
CA GLU A 141 23.92 14.23 -19.86
C GLU A 141 22.88 15.34 -19.95
N LYS A 142 21.65 15.10 -19.46
CA LYS A 142 20.53 16.04 -19.52
C LYS A 142 20.76 17.32 -18.72
N LEU A 143 21.47 17.24 -17.61
CA LEU A 143 21.80 18.40 -16.77
C LEU A 143 23.13 19.06 -17.17
N GLY A 144 23.85 18.53 -18.15
CA GLY A 144 25.15 19.04 -18.60
C GLY A 144 26.17 19.13 -17.47
N ILE A 145 26.31 18.07 -16.68
CA ILE A 145 27.27 17.95 -15.56
C ILE A 145 27.92 16.57 -15.59
N SER A 146 28.98 16.37 -14.79
CA SER A 146 29.62 15.06 -14.71
C SER A 146 28.73 14.04 -13.97
N GLN A 147 28.83 12.77 -14.36
CA GLN A 147 28.18 11.67 -13.64
C GLN A 147 28.63 11.60 -12.17
N GLN A 148 29.90 11.93 -11.88
CA GLN A 148 30.41 11.97 -10.51
C GLN A 148 29.68 13.01 -9.65
N THR A 149 29.34 14.17 -10.23
CA THR A 149 28.56 15.21 -9.56
C THR A 149 27.15 14.71 -9.24
N VAL A 150 26.47 14.09 -10.20
CA VAL A 150 25.13 13.49 -9.98
C VAL A 150 25.19 12.43 -8.89
N ASN A 151 26.13 11.49 -8.98
CA ASN A 151 26.33 10.43 -7.98
C ASN A 151 26.46 11.03 -6.58
N THR A 152 27.29 12.07 -6.42
CA THR A 152 27.51 12.74 -5.14
C THR A 152 26.22 13.39 -4.61
N TRP A 153 25.41 13.99 -5.49
CA TRP A 153 24.19 14.70 -5.10
C TRP A 153 23.02 13.79 -4.72
N ILE A 154 22.97 12.56 -5.23
CA ILE A 154 21.83 11.64 -5.02
C ILE A 154 22.21 10.37 -4.25
N ALA A 155 23.47 10.21 -3.86
CA ALA A 155 23.97 9.01 -3.17
C ALA A 155 23.10 8.62 -1.96
N ASP A 156 22.68 9.59 -1.15
CA ASP A 156 21.82 9.36 0.02
C ASP A 156 20.42 8.84 -0.36
N ILE A 157 19.86 9.29 -1.48
CA ILE A 157 18.55 8.87 -1.98
C ILE A 157 18.65 7.44 -2.51
N ARG A 158 19.64 7.17 -3.38
CA ARG A 158 19.86 5.84 -3.96
C ARG A 158 20.20 4.80 -2.90
N ALA A 159 21.00 5.17 -1.89
CA ALA A 159 21.29 4.30 -0.75
C ALA A 159 20.00 3.94 0.01
N ARG A 160 19.14 4.92 0.33
CA ARG A 160 17.86 4.68 1.00
C ARG A 160 16.92 3.78 0.19
N GLN A 161 16.77 4.03 -1.11
CA GLN A 161 15.97 3.20 -2.01
C GLN A 161 16.47 1.75 -2.06
N LYS A 162 17.79 1.57 -2.15
CA LYS A 162 18.41 0.23 -2.11
C LYS A 162 18.12 -0.48 -0.79
N THR A 163 18.26 0.21 0.34
CA THR A 163 17.99 -0.39 1.67
C THR A 163 16.52 -0.76 1.83
N ASN A 164 15.59 0.11 1.41
CA ASN A 164 14.15 -0.18 1.42
C ASN A 164 13.83 -1.42 0.57
N ARG A 165 14.32 -1.50 -0.68
CA ARG A 165 14.12 -2.68 -1.53
C ARG A 165 14.71 -3.95 -0.91
N ASN A 166 15.89 -3.87 -0.29
CA ASN A 166 16.48 -5.01 0.41
C ASN A 166 15.57 -5.47 1.58
N SER A 167 14.96 -4.53 2.32
CA SER A 167 14.03 -4.87 3.40
C SER A 167 12.80 -5.62 2.88
N ILE A 168 12.25 -5.23 1.72
CA ILE A 168 11.14 -5.91 1.05
C ILE A 168 11.56 -7.33 0.68
N ILE A 169 12.73 -7.51 0.06
CA ILE A 169 13.25 -8.83 -0.32
C ILE A 169 13.34 -9.76 0.91
N ILE A 170 13.85 -9.26 2.03
CA ILE A 170 14.01 -10.03 3.27
C ILE A 170 12.65 -10.40 3.84
N ARG A 171 11.68 -9.47 3.85
CA ARG A 171 10.29 -9.72 4.26
C ARG A 171 9.66 -10.85 3.43
N LEU A 172 9.68 -10.73 2.10
CA LEU A 172 9.09 -11.70 1.18
C LEU A 172 9.74 -13.07 1.32
N SER A 173 11.07 -13.12 1.43
CA SER A 173 11.82 -14.35 1.67
C SER A 173 11.42 -15.03 2.98
N ARG A 174 11.30 -14.27 4.08
CA ARG A 174 10.89 -14.80 5.40
C ARG A 174 9.45 -15.28 5.42
N LEU A 175 8.56 -14.65 4.66
CA LEU A 175 7.19 -15.13 4.44
C LEU A 175 7.13 -16.36 3.52
N GLY A 176 8.26 -16.75 2.91
CA GLY A 176 8.38 -17.98 2.14
C GLY A 176 7.99 -17.85 0.67
N LEU A 177 7.99 -16.64 0.12
CA LEU A 177 7.92 -16.45 -1.33
C LEU A 177 9.22 -16.98 -1.97
N SER A 178 9.10 -17.52 -3.19
CA SER A 178 10.26 -18.00 -3.92
C SER A 178 11.15 -16.84 -4.37
N GLN A 179 12.42 -17.13 -4.65
CA GLN A 179 13.34 -16.11 -5.15
C GLN A 179 12.92 -15.59 -6.52
N GLU A 180 12.31 -16.43 -7.37
CA GLU A 180 11.79 -16.01 -8.68
C GLU A 180 10.62 -15.03 -8.54
N LYS A 181 9.64 -15.34 -7.67
CA LYS A 181 8.52 -14.43 -7.40
C LYS A 181 8.97 -13.14 -6.73
N THR A 182 9.92 -13.24 -5.80
CA THR A 182 10.49 -12.06 -5.14
C THR A 182 11.18 -11.16 -6.17
N ALA A 183 11.95 -11.74 -7.10
CA ALA A 183 12.62 -11.05 -8.19
C ALA A 183 11.62 -10.32 -9.11
N GLU A 184 10.50 -10.97 -9.46
CA GLU A 184 9.40 -10.36 -10.22
C GLU A 184 8.80 -9.15 -9.49
N VAL A 185 8.49 -9.30 -8.20
CA VAL A 185 7.87 -8.23 -7.38
C VAL A 185 8.78 -7.00 -7.26
N VAL A 186 10.11 -7.19 -7.17
CA VAL A 186 11.06 -6.08 -6.93
C VAL A 186 11.84 -5.65 -8.17
N GLY A 187 11.56 -6.22 -9.34
CA GLY A 187 12.22 -5.88 -10.61
C GLY A 187 13.72 -6.21 -10.66
N LEU A 188 14.17 -7.31 -10.04
CA LEU A 188 15.58 -7.73 -10.02
C LEU A 188 15.79 -9.12 -10.62
N SER A 189 17.04 -9.51 -10.85
CA SER A 189 17.37 -10.90 -11.17
C SER A 189 17.30 -11.79 -9.93
N GLN A 190 16.96 -13.07 -10.12
CA GLN A 190 16.96 -14.08 -9.06
C GLN A 190 18.32 -14.16 -8.34
N ASN A 191 19.43 -14.11 -9.09
CA ASN A 191 20.78 -14.14 -8.51
C ASN A 191 21.00 -12.97 -7.55
N ARG A 192 20.52 -11.77 -7.90
CA ARG A 192 20.66 -10.59 -7.06
C ARG A 192 19.82 -10.70 -5.78
N VAL A 193 18.61 -11.25 -5.89
CA VAL A 193 17.76 -11.57 -4.72
C VAL A 193 18.46 -12.56 -3.79
N SER A 194 19.04 -13.63 -4.34
CA SER A 194 19.78 -14.64 -3.57
C SER A 194 20.95 -14.04 -2.80
N GLU A 195 21.75 -13.18 -3.46
CA GLU A 195 22.88 -12.48 -2.83
C GLU A 195 22.43 -11.57 -1.68
N ILE A 196 21.34 -10.82 -1.86
CA ILE A 196 20.78 -9.94 -0.82
C ILE A 196 20.33 -10.76 0.40
N ILE A 197 19.62 -11.86 0.17
CA ILE A 197 19.19 -12.77 1.25
C ILE A 197 20.40 -13.35 1.98
N GLY A 198 21.43 -13.79 1.26
CA GLY A 198 22.63 -14.39 1.85
C GLY A 198 23.48 -13.42 2.67
N ASN A 199 23.54 -12.15 2.26
CA ASN A 199 24.33 -11.10 2.93
C ASN A 199 23.59 -10.40 4.09
N THR A 200 22.39 -10.86 4.42
CA THR A 200 21.55 -10.23 5.45
C THR A 200 22.13 -10.50 6.84
N ASN A 201 22.67 -9.47 7.50
CA ASN A 201 23.13 -9.52 8.89
C ASN A 201 22.48 -8.39 9.70
N PHE A 202 21.80 -8.73 10.80
CA PHE A 202 21.10 -7.79 11.68
C PHE A 202 21.52 -7.91 13.14
N SER A 203 22.74 -8.42 13.40
CA SER A 203 23.32 -8.51 14.74
C SER A 203 23.44 -7.17 15.48
N GLU A 204 23.28 -6.05 14.77
CA GLU A 204 23.37 -4.70 15.32
C GLU A 204 22.08 -4.19 15.99
N ILE A 205 20.93 -4.87 15.82
CA ILE A 205 19.67 -4.44 16.44
C ILE A 205 19.81 -4.38 17.97
N ASP A 206 20.40 -5.41 18.58
CA ASP A 206 20.61 -5.46 20.03
C ASP A 206 21.59 -4.38 20.52
N ASN A 207 22.58 -4.02 19.70
CA ASN A 207 23.50 -2.93 20.02
C ASN A 207 22.77 -1.58 20.07
N LEU A 208 21.89 -1.29 19.12
CA LEU A 208 21.11 -0.04 19.12
C LEU A 208 20.12 0.01 20.28
N LEU A 209 19.49 -1.11 20.63
CA LEU A 209 18.65 -1.23 21.82
C LEU A 209 19.44 -0.93 23.10
N SER A 210 20.66 -1.49 23.23
CA SER A 210 21.54 -1.25 24.39
C SER A 210 21.96 0.22 24.53
N GLN A 211 21.94 0.98 23.44
CA GLN A 211 22.18 2.43 23.40
C GLN A 211 20.92 3.26 23.71
N GLY A 212 19.81 2.62 24.09
CA GLY A 212 18.55 3.29 24.43
C GLY A 212 17.70 3.71 23.23
N ARG A 213 17.95 3.16 22.03
CA ARG A 213 17.09 3.40 20.87
C ARG A 213 15.86 2.48 20.91
N ASP A 214 14.70 3.00 20.52
CA ASP A 214 13.47 2.22 20.39
C ASP A 214 13.36 1.51 19.03
N MET A 215 12.33 0.67 18.88
CA MET A 215 12.12 -0.10 17.66
C MET A 215 11.67 0.78 16.49
N GLU A 216 10.93 1.87 16.73
CA GLU A 216 10.57 2.84 15.68
C GLU A 216 11.80 3.54 15.10
N TYR A 217 12.78 3.89 15.94
CA TYR A 217 14.06 4.44 15.52
C TYR A 217 14.83 3.42 14.69
N ILE A 218 14.94 2.18 15.17
CA ILE A 218 15.69 1.12 14.49
C ILE A 218 15.10 0.82 13.10
N ALA A 219 13.76 0.69 13.01
CA ALA A 219 13.07 0.49 11.74
C ALA A 219 13.38 1.61 10.74
N ARG A 220 13.31 2.88 11.17
CA ARG A 220 13.67 4.04 10.35
C ARG A 220 15.14 4.07 9.97
N HIS A 221 16.03 3.77 10.92
CA HIS A 221 17.48 3.77 10.70
C HIS A 221 17.88 2.80 9.59
N TYR A 222 17.28 1.60 9.59
CA TYR A 222 17.51 0.59 8.56
C TYR A 222 16.51 0.65 7.39
N ASN A 223 15.68 1.69 7.27
CA ASN A 223 14.65 1.82 6.23
C ASN A 223 13.81 0.55 6.02
N MET A 224 13.39 -0.10 7.10
CA MET A 224 12.53 -1.28 7.09
C MET A 224 11.20 -1.00 7.77
N ASP A 225 10.18 -1.79 7.44
CA ASP A 225 8.92 -1.74 8.17
C ASP A 225 9.07 -2.23 9.62
N LEU A 226 8.22 -1.71 10.51
CA LEU A 226 8.26 -2.02 11.93
C LEU A 226 8.01 -3.51 12.22
N PRO A 227 7.05 -4.20 11.57
CA PRO A 227 6.89 -5.66 11.71
C PRO A 227 8.16 -6.46 11.42
N LEU A 228 8.90 -6.13 10.36
CA LEU A 228 10.15 -6.79 10.00
C LEU A 228 11.23 -6.54 11.05
N ALA A 229 11.38 -5.31 11.54
CA ALA A 229 12.32 -4.99 12.61
C ALA A 229 12.04 -5.83 13.87
N TRP A 230 10.77 -5.95 14.27
CA TRP A 230 10.37 -6.82 15.38
C TRP A 230 10.61 -8.30 15.09
N ALA A 231 10.31 -8.78 13.88
CA ALA A 231 10.55 -10.17 13.52
C ALA A 231 12.04 -10.56 13.55
N LEU A 232 12.92 -9.62 13.19
CA LEU A 232 14.36 -9.79 13.27
C LEU A 232 14.83 -9.84 14.73
N ARG A 233 14.41 -8.88 15.57
CA ARG A 233 14.69 -8.87 17.02
C ARG A 233 14.24 -10.16 17.72
N LEU A 234 13.07 -10.67 17.32
CA LEU A 234 12.46 -11.83 17.96
C LEU A 234 12.89 -13.16 17.33
N GLN A 235 13.86 -13.15 16.42
CA GLN A 235 14.37 -14.36 15.78
C GLN A 235 14.95 -15.31 16.83
N GLY A 236 14.65 -16.61 16.70
CA GLY A 236 15.13 -17.66 17.62
C GLY A 236 14.39 -17.73 18.96
N LYS A 237 13.63 -16.70 19.36
CA LYS A 237 12.82 -16.73 20.58
C LYS A 237 11.65 -17.70 20.47
N THR A 238 11.30 -18.33 21.59
CA THR A 238 10.09 -19.15 21.75
C THR A 238 8.82 -18.31 21.64
N GLY A 239 7.66 -18.97 21.44
CA GLY A 239 6.38 -18.27 21.37
C GLY A 239 6.12 -17.43 22.62
N GLN A 240 6.33 -18.01 23.81
CA GLN A 240 6.12 -17.34 25.10
C GLN A 240 7.02 -16.11 25.26
N GLU A 241 8.29 -16.19 24.86
CA GLU A 241 9.20 -15.04 24.88
C GLU A 241 8.75 -13.93 23.92
N LYS A 242 8.23 -14.29 22.74
CA LYS A 242 7.66 -13.31 21.79
C LYS A 242 6.47 -12.58 22.39
N PHE A 243 5.54 -13.29 23.02
CA PHE A 243 4.42 -12.68 23.74
C PHE A 243 4.92 -11.70 24.81
N LYS A 244 5.90 -12.11 25.63
CA LYS A 244 6.47 -11.27 26.68
C LYS A 244 7.13 -9.99 26.13
N GLU A 245 7.98 -10.11 25.11
CA GLU A 245 8.69 -8.98 24.49
C GLU A 245 7.75 -7.99 23.81
N LEU A 246 6.61 -8.47 23.29
CA LEU A 246 5.58 -7.64 22.68
C LEU A 246 4.65 -7.01 23.73
N GLY A 247 4.78 -7.34 25.01
CA GLY A 247 3.83 -6.90 26.05
C GLY A 247 2.44 -7.54 25.90
N TRP A 248 2.36 -8.68 25.22
CA TRP A 248 1.10 -9.40 25.00
C TRP A 248 0.91 -10.47 26.07
N GLY A 249 -0.21 -10.41 26.78
CA GLY A 249 -0.63 -11.48 27.67
C GLY A 249 -1.05 -12.71 26.88
N LEU A 250 -0.29 -13.81 26.98
CA LEU A 250 -0.66 -15.11 26.43
C LEU A 250 -1.81 -15.72 27.23
N ARG A 251 -2.95 -15.97 26.57
CA ARG A 251 -4.19 -16.44 27.21
C ARG A 251 -4.34 -17.96 27.06
N PRO A 252 -4.50 -18.70 28.16
CA PRO A 252 -4.74 -20.15 28.13
C PRO A 252 -6.23 -20.56 28.04
N TRP A 253 -7.17 -19.62 28.01
CA TRP A 253 -8.63 -19.87 27.90
C TRP A 253 -9.19 -19.44 26.53
N ASP A 254 -10.43 -19.82 26.22
CA ASP A 254 -11.13 -19.64 24.94
C ASP A 254 -11.82 -18.28 24.77
N GLN A 255 -11.46 -17.28 25.58
CA GLN A 255 -11.95 -15.90 25.47
C GLN A 255 -10.78 -14.92 25.22
N TRP A 256 -10.68 -14.44 23.98
CA TRP A 256 -9.62 -13.56 23.46
C TRP A 256 -10.17 -12.17 23.08
N ASN A 257 -10.62 -11.40 24.08
CA ASN A 257 -10.97 -9.99 23.93
C ASN A 257 -9.75 -9.06 24.01
N PHE A 258 -9.46 -8.26 22.98
CA PHE A 258 -8.43 -7.21 23.03
C PHE A 258 -9.09 -5.86 22.76
N ASN A 259 -8.91 -4.90 23.68
CA ASN A 259 -9.56 -3.59 23.58
C ASN A 259 -9.08 -2.79 22.38
N GLU A 260 -7.78 -2.90 22.06
CA GLU A 260 -7.12 -2.14 21.01
C GLU A 260 -6.37 -3.06 20.06
N CYS A 261 -6.29 -2.63 18.80
CA CYS A 261 -5.38 -3.24 17.83
C CYS A 261 -3.98 -2.73 18.09
N ASP A 262 -3.00 -3.63 18.12
CA ASP A 262 -1.61 -3.25 18.26
C ASP A 262 -1.12 -2.51 17.00
N GLU A 263 -0.84 -1.21 17.16
CA GLU A 263 -0.51 -0.30 16.06
C GLU A 263 0.71 -0.75 15.25
N ARG A 264 1.60 -1.56 15.84
CA ARG A 264 2.82 -2.06 15.20
C ARG A 264 2.55 -3.02 14.03
N PHE A 265 1.34 -3.60 13.92
CA PHE A 265 1.05 -4.68 12.95
C PHE A 265 -0.25 -4.48 12.17
N GLY A 266 -0.18 -4.58 10.85
CA GLY A 266 -1.25 -4.23 9.94
C GLY A 266 -1.37 -2.72 9.72
N ASP A 267 -1.73 -2.33 8.51
CA ASP A 267 -2.00 -0.94 8.20
C ASP A 267 -3.32 -0.48 8.83
N ASP A 268 -3.50 0.84 8.95
CA ASP A 268 -4.83 1.39 9.17
C ASP A 268 -5.74 1.02 7.98
N TRP A 269 -6.60 0.03 8.24
CA TRP A 269 -7.45 -0.58 7.26
C TRP A 269 -8.78 -0.94 7.90
N PRO A 270 -9.90 -0.73 7.19
CA PRO A 270 -11.17 -1.02 7.80
C PRO A 270 -11.38 -2.51 8.08
N GLY A 271 -11.77 -2.81 9.31
CA GLY A 271 -11.92 -4.19 9.77
C GLY A 271 -10.63 -4.83 10.29
N ARG A 272 -9.52 -4.06 10.42
CA ARG A 272 -8.28 -4.50 11.08
C ARG A 272 -8.58 -5.25 12.37
N ILE A 273 -7.92 -6.39 12.53
CA ILE A 273 -8.06 -7.26 13.69
C ILE A 273 -6.87 -7.11 14.64
N PRO A 274 -7.03 -7.41 15.94
CA PRO A 274 -5.92 -7.41 16.88
C PRO A 274 -4.85 -8.41 16.47
N ALA A 275 -3.60 -7.97 16.35
CA ALA A 275 -2.46 -8.83 16.08
C ALA A 275 -2.30 -9.95 17.11
N GLN A 276 -2.68 -9.66 18.35
CA GLN A 276 -2.74 -10.59 19.46
C GLN A 276 -3.65 -11.79 19.14
N LEU A 277 -4.81 -11.56 18.49
CA LEU A 277 -5.73 -12.65 18.12
C LEU A 277 -5.04 -13.62 17.16
N VAL A 278 -4.41 -13.10 16.10
CA VAL A 278 -3.66 -13.93 15.14
C VAL A 278 -2.50 -14.65 15.85
N ALA A 279 -1.78 -13.97 16.74
CA ALA A 279 -0.65 -14.55 17.46
C ALA A 279 -1.08 -15.74 18.33
N HIS A 280 -2.22 -15.64 19.01
CA HIS A 280 -2.78 -16.75 19.78
C HIS A 280 -3.18 -17.91 18.85
N THR A 281 -3.81 -17.62 17.70
CA THR A 281 -4.13 -18.64 16.70
C THR A 281 -2.87 -19.37 16.22
N LEU A 282 -1.80 -18.63 15.90
CA LEU A 282 -0.54 -19.23 15.47
C LEU A 282 0.11 -20.04 16.60
N PHE A 283 0.09 -19.55 17.84
CA PHE A 283 0.67 -20.22 18.98
C PHE A 283 0.05 -21.60 19.24
N TYR A 284 -1.28 -21.69 19.24
CA TYR A 284 -1.98 -22.93 19.58
C TYR A 284 -2.16 -23.89 18.39
N PHE A 285 -2.26 -23.38 17.17
CA PHE A 285 -2.69 -24.18 16.02
C PHE A 285 -1.67 -24.31 14.89
N THR A 286 -0.43 -23.82 15.07
CA THR A 286 0.66 -23.95 14.09
C THR A 286 2.02 -24.15 14.77
N LYS A 287 3.00 -24.57 13.99
CA LYS A 287 4.43 -24.64 14.36
C LYS A 287 5.24 -23.62 13.56
N SER A 288 6.48 -23.36 14.00
CA SER A 288 7.42 -22.55 13.21
C SER A 288 7.67 -23.20 11.84
N GLY A 289 7.68 -22.39 10.78
CA GLY A 289 7.86 -22.85 9.39
C GLY A 289 6.59 -23.33 8.67
N ASP A 290 5.48 -23.50 9.40
CA ASP A 290 4.17 -23.83 8.83
C ASP A 290 3.72 -22.75 7.82
N LEU A 291 2.96 -23.19 6.81
CA LEU A 291 2.40 -22.30 5.80
C LEU A 291 0.99 -21.85 6.21
N VAL A 292 0.83 -20.54 6.37
CA VAL A 292 -0.47 -19.89 6.59
C VAL A 292 -0.99 -19.33 5.27
N LEU A 293 -2.25 -19.60 4.95
CA LEU A 293 -2.98 -18.92 3.88
C LEU A 293 -3.91 -17.89 4.51
N ASP A 294 -3.79 -16.65 4.07
CA ASP A 294 -4.73 -15.58 4.35
C ASP A 294 -5.42 -15.17 3.03
N PRO A 295 -6.68 -15.57 2.81
CA PRO A 295 -7.36 -15.32 1.55
C PRO A 295 -7.93 -13.89 1.44
N MET A 296 -8.00 -13.12 2.54
CA MET A 296 -8.60 -11.78 2.57
C MET A 296 -7.83 -10.90 3.57
N ALA A 297 -6.61 -10.56 3.17
CA ALA A 297 -5.61 -10.02 4.08
C ALA A 297 -5.88 -8.60 4.57
N GLY A 298 -6.67 -7.81 3.82
CA GLY A 298 -6.96 -6.42 4.11
C GLY A 298 -5.69 -5.62 4.40
N GLY A 299 -5.61 -5.05 5.61
CA GLY A 299 -4.45 -4.30 6.09
C GLY A 299 -3.21 -5.15 6.42
N GLY A 300 -3.27 -6.48 6.30
CA GLY A 300 -2.11 -7.37 6.39
C GLY A 300 -1.63 -7.71 7.80
N VAL A 301 -2.54 -7.78 8.77
CA VAL A 301 -2.21 -8.22 10.15
C VAL A 301 -1.68 -9.66 10.16
N VAL A 302 -2.28 -10.57 9.40
CA VAL A 302 -1.87 -11.98 9.38
C VAL A 302 -0.46 -12.18 8.85
N PRO A 303 -0.05 -11.62 7.68
CA PRO A 303 1.33 -11.78 7.22
C PRO A 303 2.33 -11.13 8.19
N ASP A 304 2.01 -9.98 8.81
CA ASP A 304 2.88 -9.36 9.82
C ASP A 304 3.12 -10.30 11.01
N VAL A 305 2.05 -10.87 11.57
CA VAL A 305 2.18 -11.78 12.72
C VAL A 305 2.82 -13.12 12.31
N CYS A 306 2.58 -13.60 11.08
CA CYS A 306 3.30 -14.76 10.55
C CYS A 306 4.81 -14.51 10.48
N LEU A 307 5.23 -13.33 10.00
CA LEU A 307 6.63 -12.92 9.94
C LEU A 307 7.26 -12.96 11.36
N LEU A 308 6.58 -12.36 12.35
CA LEU A 308 7.05 -12.33 13.74
C LEU A 308 7.18 -13.73 14.34
N PHE A 309 6.19 -14.58 14.10
CA PHE A 309 6.15 -15.92 14.67
C PHE A 309 6.93 -16.95 13.84
N GLY A 310 7.58 -16.56 12.74
CA GLY A 310 8.38 -17.45 11.91
C GLY A 310 7.53 -18.47 11.14
N ARG A 311 6.32 -18.08 10.75
CA ARG A 311 5.45 -18.83 9.83
C ARG A 311 5.63 -18.26 8.43
N ARG A 312 5.50 -19.11 7.42
CA ARG A 312 5.36 -18.65 6.04
C ARG A 312 3.92 -18.19 5.82
N CYS A 313 3.72 -17.23 4.94
CA CYS A 313 2.40 -16.72 4.62
C CYS A 313 2.22 -16.56 3.11
N GLN A 314 1.03 -16.87 2.62
CA GLN A 314 0.55 -16.47 1.31
C GLN A 314 -0.73 -15.68 1.54
N SER A 315 -0.67 -14.39 1.26
CA SER A 315 -1.74 -13.43 1.55
C SER A 315 -2.32 -12.89 0.26
N PHE A 316 -3.65 -12.81 0.23
CA PHE A 316 -4.38 -12.34 -0.93
C PHE A 316 -5.43 -11.32 -0.51
N ASP A 317 -5.66 -10.33 -1.37
CA ASP A 317 -6.76 -9.40 -1.21
C ASP A 317 -7.26 -8.92 -2.59
N LEU A 318 -8.49 -8.44 -2.66
CA LEU A 318 -8.99 -7.79 -3.87
C LEU A 318 -8.39 -6.39 -4.03
N ALA A 319 -8.14 -5.70 -2.92
CA ALA A 319 -7.71 -4.32 -2.84
C ALA A 319 -6.29 -4.22 -2.26
N VAL A 320 -5.29 -4.46 -3.11
CA VAL A 320 -3.87 -4.37 -2.73
C VAL A 320 -3.40 -2.92 -2.54
N ARG A 321 -2.32 -2.75 -1.77
CA ARG A 321 -1.63 -1.47 -1.58
C ARG A 321 -0.16 -1.61 -1.95
N ASP A 322 0.41 -0.56 -2.54
CA ASP A 322 1.81 -0.55 -2.99
C ASP A 322 2.81 -0.76 -1.84
N ASN A 323 2.45 -0.36 -0.62
CA ASN A 323 3.28 -0.55 0.58
C ASN A 323 3.20 -1.97 1.17
N ARG A 324 2.43 -2.90 0.57
CA ARG A 324 2.22 -4.27 1.05
C ARG A 324 2.55 -5.29 -0.05
N PRO A 325 3.83 -5.38 -0.48
CA PRO A 325 4.23 -6.23 -1.61
C PRO A 325 4.04 -7.73 -1.35
N GLU A 326 3.81 -8.15 -0.11
CA GLU A 326 3.49 -9.54 0.24
C GLU A 326 2.02 -9.94 -0.01
N ILE A 327 1.12 -8.97 -0.21
CA ILE A 327 -0.31 -9.22 -0.44
C ILE A 327 -0.57 -9.17 -1.94
N LEU A 328 -0.94 -10.32 -2.51
CA LEU A 328 -1.18 -10.46 -3.95
C LEU A 328 -2.65 -10.20 -4.30
N CYS A 329 -2.89 -9.57 -5.44
CA CYS A 329 -4.25 -9.35 -5.92
C CYS A 329 -4.89 -10.69 -6.31
N HIS A 330 -6.05 -10.99 -5.73
CA HIS A 330 -6.84 -12.18 -6.11
C HIS A 330 -8.33 -11.96 -5.87
N HIS A 331 -9.13 -12.33 -6.87
CA HIS A 331 -10.59 -12.33 -6.78
C HIS A 331 -11.12 -13.75 -6.64
N TRP A 332 -11.78 -14.02 -5.51
CA TRP A 332 -12.46 -15.28 -5.24
C TRP A 332 -13.83 -15.32 -5.96
N ASP A 333 -13.85 -15.64 -7.25
CA ASP A 333 -15.08 -15.64 -8.07
C ASP A 333 -15.90 -16.94 -7.87
N PRO A 334 -17.14 -16.89 -7.35
CA PRO A 334 -18.02 -18.05 -7.23
C PRO A 334 -18.31 -18.80 -8.54
N ARG A 335 -18.18 -18.12 -9.68
CA ARG A 335 -18.41 -18.67 -11.01
C ARG A 335 -17.16 -19.34 -11.58
N ASN A 336 -15.98 -19.02 -11.04
CA ASN A 336 -14.68 -19.50 -11.55
C ASN A 336 -13.65 -19.62 -10.42
N TRP A 337 -13.84 -20.60 -9.55
CA TRP A 337 -12.95 -20.86 -8.43
C TRP A 337 -11.52 -21.20 -8.89
N LYS A 338 -10.56 -20.33 -8.56
CA LYS A 338 -9.13 -20.56 -8.79
C LYS A 338 -8.40 -20.59 -7.46
N TRP A 339 -7.65 -21.65 -7.21
CA TRP A 339 -6.81 -21.75 -6.01
C TRP A 339 -5.40 -21.21 -6.35
N PRO A 340 -4.94 -20.11 -5.71
CA PRO A 340 -3.76 -19.37 -6.19
C PRO A 340 -2.41 -19.94 -5.73
N ILE A 341 -2.40 -20.96 -4.86
CA ILE A 341 -1.16 -21.53 -4.29
C ILE A 341 -1.01 -23.01 -4.63
N THR A 342 0.21 -23.45 -4.90
CA THR A 342 0.51 -24.86 -5.22
C THR A 342 0.68 -25.70 -3.95
N LYS A 343 1.30 -25.14 -2.90
CA LYS A 343 1.54 -25.84 -1.64
C LYS A 343 0.31 -25.76 -0.74
N LYS A 344 -0.13 -26.92 -0.24
CA LYS A 344 -1.26 -27.01 0.71
C LYS A 344 -0.91 -26.37 2.06
N PRO A 345 -1.74 -25.45 2.59
CA PRO A 345 -1.45 -24.73 3.82
C PRO A 345 -1.61 -25.62 5.07
N ASP A 346 -0.91 -25.25 6.13
CA ASP A 346 -1.08 -25.79 7.50
C ASP A 346 -2.24 -25.12 8.22
N LEU A 347 -2.41 -23.82 8.01
CA LEU A 347 -3.52 -23.02 8.54
C LEU A 347 -4.11 -22.16 7.44
N ILE A 348 -5.43 -22.10 7.35
CA ILE A 348 -6.17 -21.08 6.60
C ILE A 348 -6.74 -20.12 7.64
N PHE A 349 -6.20 -18.91 7.73
CA PHE A 349 -6.76 -17.86 8.59
C PHE A 349 -7.71 -17.04 7.74
N PHE A 350 -9.02 -17.16 7.97
CA PHE A 350 -10.02 -16.56 7.11
C PHE A 350 -10.89 -15.58 7.90
N ASP A 351 -10.73 -14.29 7.60
CA ASP A 351 -11.52 -13.18 8.14
C ASP A 351 -12.20 -12.40 7.00
N PRO A 352 -13.32 -12.89 6.44
CA PRO A 352 -14.00 -12.17 5.36
C PRO A 352 -14.64 -10.87 5.87
N PRO A 353 -14.81 -9.85 5.01
CA PRO A 353 -15.71 -8.75 5.34
C PRO A 353 -17.10 -9.29 5.66
N TYR A 354 -17.64 -8.84 6.79
CA TYR A 354 -18.91 -9.33 7.33
C TYR A 354 -20.09 -8.71 6.57
N PHE A 355 -20.43 -9.29 5.42
CA PHE A 355 -21.58 -8.86 4.62
C PHE A 355 -21.57 -7.32 4.39
N SER A 356 -22.73 -6.66 4.40
CA SER A 356 -22.87 -5.22 4.15
C SER A 356 -22.17 -4.29 5.15
N LYS A 357 -21.56 -4.80 6.23
CA LYS A 357 -20.90 -3.95 7.25
C LYS A 357 -19.80 -3.05 6.68
N LYS A 358 -19.28 -3.37 5.50
CA LYS A 358 -18.16 -2.65 4.86
C LYS A 358 -18.42 -2.27 3.40
N GLU A 359 -19.68 -2.35 2.97
CA GLU A 359 -20.10 -2.09 1.59
C GLU A 359 -19.56 -0.76 1.04
N LYS A 360 -19.83 0.35 1.74
CA LYS A 360 -19.38 1.70 1.35
C LYS A 360 -17.86 1.88 1.20
N GLU A 361 -17.07 1.11 1.94
CA GLU A 361 -15.61 1.23 1.95
C GLU A 361 -14.97 0.40 0.82
N TYR A 362 -15.66 -0.66 0.39
CA TYR A 362 -15.23 -1.51 -0.74
C TYR A 362 -15.95 -1.17 -2.06
N GLU A 363 -17.04 -0.41 -2.05
CA GLU A 363 -17.76 0.08 -3.24
C GLU A 363 -16.83 0.79 -4.24
N LYS A 364 -15.88 1.60 -3.76
CA LYS A 364 -14.91 2.30 -4.61
C LYS A 364 -13.83 1.39 -5.23
N LYS A 365 -13.70 0.16 -4.72
CA LYS A 365 -12.65 -0.80 -5.10
C LYS A 365 -13.21 -2.01 -5.83
N ALA A 366 -14.53 -2.19 -5.80
CA ALA A 366 -15.27 -3.15 -6.60
C ALA A 366 -15.56 -2.57 -7.99
N SER A 367 -15.52 -3.42 -9.01
CA SER A 367 -16.05 -3.10 -10.33
C SER A 367 -17.30 -3.94 -10.56
N GLU A 368 -18.16 -3.58 -11.53
CA GLU A 368 -19.31 -4.40 -11.92
C GLU A 368 -18.93 -5.87 -12.21
N ASN A 369 -17.68 -6.11 -12.65
CA ASN A 369 -17.15 -7.44 -12.95
C ASN A 369 -16.42 -8.13 -11.78
N THR A 370 -16.09 -7.40 -10.71
CA THR A 370 -15.38 -7.89 -9.51
C THR A 370 -16.02 -7.31 -8.24
N PRO A 371 -17.27 -7.70 -7.92
CA PRO A 371 -17.98 -7.20 -6.75
C PRO A 371 -17.32 -7.69 -5.46
N SER A 372 -17.31 -6.84 -4.43
CA SER A 372 -16.94 -7.26 -3.07
C SER A 372 -18.02 -8.16 -2.51
N ILE A 373 -17.65 -9.20 -1.75
CA ILE A 373 -18.64 -10.05 -1.06
C ILE A 373 -19.46 -9.27 -0.01
N SER A 374 -19.03 -8.06 0.35
CA SER A 374 -19.81 -7.16 1.20
C SER A 374 -21.07 -6.61 0.52
N SER A 375 -21.15 -6.61 -0.81
CA SER A 375 -22.33 -6.14 -1.56
C SER A 375 -23.27 -7.29 -1.98
N TYR A 376 -23.05 -8.49 -1.47
CA TYR A 376 -23.85 -9.67 -1.84
C TYR A 376 -25.22 -9.64 -1.16
N THR A 377 -26.18 -10.40 -1.70
CA THR A 377 -27.37 -10.80 -0.94
C THR A 377 -27.00 -11.84 0.12
N LYS A 378 -27.86 -12.05 1.13
CA LYS A 378 -27.60 -13.07 2.16
C LYS A 378 -27.32 -14.43 1.52
N GLU A 379 -28.15 -14.82 0.55
CA GLU A 379 -28.06 -16.09 -0.16
C GLU A 379 -26.78 -16.17 -1.00
N ASP A 380 -26.36 -15.09 -1.64
CA ASP A 380 -25.08 -15.01 -2.36
C ASP A 380 -23.88 -15.16 -1.42
N TYR A 381 -23.93 -14.53 -0.24
CA TYR A 381 -22.86 -14.60 0.76
C TYR A 381 -22.72 -16.02 1.34
N GLU A 382 -23.84 -16.66 1.68
CA GLU A 382 -23.83 -18.06 2.13
C GLU A 382 -23.33 -19.01 1.04
N ARG A 383 -23.75 -18.82 -0.21
CA ARG A 383 -23.23 -19.58 -1.37
C ARG A 383 -21.74 -19.38 -1.60
N PHE A 384 -21.26 -18.14 -1.44
CA PHE A 384 -19.83 -17.83 -1.51
C PHE A 384 -19.05 -18.60 -0.44
N LEU A 385 -19.49 -18.53 0.82
CA LEU A 385 -18.82 -19.23 1.92
C LEU A 385 -18.82 -20.74 1.70
N GLU A 386 -19.96 -21.32 1.28
CA GLU A 386 -20.05 -22.75 0.95
C GLU A 386 -19.04 -23.12 -0.15
N GLY A 387 -19.01 -22.37 -1.24
CA GLY A 387 -18.10 -22.60 -2.35
C GLY A 387 -16.63 -22.46 -1.95
N PHE A 388 -16.29 -21.43 -1.17
CA PHE A 388 -14.94 -21.23 -0.64
C PHE A 388 -14.53 -22.38 0.29
N PHE A 389 -15.38 -22.80 1.22
CA PHE A 389 -15.08 -23.92 2.12
C PHE A 389 -14.87 -25.24 1.37
N LEU A 390 -15.64 -25.50 0.31
CA LEU A 390 -15.43 -26.65 -0.57
C LEU A 390 -14.09 -26.57 -1.32
N LEU A 391 -13.75 -25.39 -1.86
CA LEU A 391 -12.48 -25.17 -2.53
C LEU A 391 -11.30 -25.35 -1.57
N ALA A 392 -11.38 -24.75 -0.38
CA ALA A 392 -10.39 -24.88 0.67
C ALA A 392 -10.24 -26.35 1.11
N HIS A 393 -11.35 -27.08 1.27
CA HIS A 393 -11.32 -28.50 1.65
C HIS A 393 -10.57 -29.36 0.62
N LYS A 394 -10.81 -29.13 -0.69
CA LYS A 394 -10.11 -29.82 -1.78
C LYS A 394 -8.59 -29.56 -1.76
N ASN A 395 -8.20 -28.34 -1.39
CA ASN A 395 -6.80 -27.90 -1.35
C ASN A 395 -6.13 -28.03 0.02
N ALA A 396 -6.83 -28.53 1.03
CA ALA A 396 -6.30 -28.80 2.36
C ALA A 396 -5.65 -30.19 2.43
N LYS A 397 -4.67 -30.35 3.33
CA LYS A 397 -4.17 -31.65 3.79
C LYS A 397 -4.97 -32.09 5.03
N PRO A 398 -4.94 -33.38 5.43
CA PRO A 398 -5.72 -33.85 6.60
C PRO A 398 -5.40 -33.11 7.90
N THR A 399 -4.17 -32.59 8.02
CA THR A 399 -3.73 -31.82 9.19
C THR A 399 -4.05 -30.32 9.12
N THR A 400 -4.52 -29.82 7.97
CA THR A 400 -4.85 -28.40 7.80
C THR A 400 -5.94 -27.99 8.77
N ARG A 401 -5.74 -26.83 9.41
CA ARG A 401 -6.76 -26.16 10.20
C ARG A 401 -7.31 -24.97 9.44
N MET A 402 -8.58 -24.68 9.65
CA MET A 402 -9.19 -23.41 9.28
C MET A 402 -9.54 -22.65 10.55
N ALA A 403 -9.03 -21.43 10.65
CA ALA A 403 -9.38 -20.46 11.66
C ALA A 403 -10.29 -19.42 11.01
N PHE A 404 -11.59 -19.59 11.17
CA PHE A 404 -12.61 -18.76 10.54
C PHE A 404 -13.14 -17.72 11.54
N LEU A 405 -12.74 -16.46 11.37
CA LEU A 405 -13.19 -15.35 12.20
C LEU A 405 -14.47 -14.77 11.61
N ASN A 406 -15.53 -14.71 12.41
CA ASN A 406 -16.78 -14.09 11.99
C ASN A 406 -17.52 -13.42 13.15
N ALA A 407 -18.54 -12.64 12.82
CA ALA A 407 -19.50 -12.08 13.76
C ALA A 407 -20.90 -12.44 13.31
N ASP A 408 -21.84 -12.58 14.25
CA ASP A 408 -23.25 -12.62 13.89
C ASP A 408 -23.61 -11.36 13.06
N TRP A 409 -24.34 -11.60 11.98
CA TRP A 409 -24.99 -10.56 11.20
C TRP A 409 -26.48 -10.56 11.50
N ARG A 410 -26.93 -9.50 12.17
CA ARG A 410 -28.32 -9.21 12.54
C ARG A 410 -28.57 -7.73 12.25
N ASP A 411 -29.82 -7.31 12.13
CA ASP A 411 -30.15 -5.88 12.05
C ASP A 411 -30.10 -5.22 13.46
N PHE A 412 -28.92 -5.24 14.07
CA PHE A 412 -28.69 -4.88 15.48
C PHE A 412 -28.52 -3.37 15.71
N GLU A 413 -28.60 -2.52 14.68
CA GLU A 413 -28.46 -1.05 14.82
C GLU A 413 -29.80 -0.31 14.66
N SER A 414 -30.80 -0.97 14.08
CA SER A 414 -32.08 -0.35 13.72
C SER A 414 -33.27 -0.90 14.50
N THR A 415 -33.21 -2.20 14.84
CA THR A 415 -34.38 -2.98 15.19
C THR A 415 -34.36 -3.39 16.67
N PRO A 416 -35.44 -3.14 17.43
CA PRO A 416 -35.55 -3.62 18.81
C PRO A 416 -35.40 -5.15 18.87
N ALA A 417 -34.76 -5.67 19.92
CA ALA A 417 -34.39 -7.09 20.01
C ALA A 417 -35.59 -8.05 19.81
N LEU A 418 -36.76 -7.70 20.34
CA LEU A 418 -38.00 -8.51 20.19
C LEU A 418 -38.60 -8.50 18.77
N LYS A 419 -38.18 -7.56 17.91
CA LYS A 419 -38.67 -7.40 16.54
C LYS A 419 -37.68 -7.93 15.50
N GLU A 420 -36.52 -8.43 15.93
CA GLU A 420 -35.56 -9.05 15.03
C GLU A 420 -36.18 -10.28 14.35
N LYS A 421 -35.85 -10.43 13.06
CA LYS A 421 -36.33 -11.52 12.22
C LYS A 421 -35.19 -12.52 12.00
N PRO A 422 -35.23 -13.72 12.63
CA PRO A 422 -34.14 -14.69 12.53
C PRO A 422 -33.82 -15.12 11.10
N ASP A 423 -34.82 -15.19 10.22
CA ASP A 423 -34.69 -15.53 8.79
C ASP A 423 -33.80 -14.52 8.03
N LYS A 424 -33.71 -13.28 8.52
CA LYS A 424 -32.84 -12.25 7.95
C LYS A 424 -31.44 -12.22 8.55
N SER A 425 -31.14 -13.07 9.54
CA SER A 425 -29.83 -13.07 10.20
C SER A 425 -28.92 -14.15 9.62
N ILE A 426 -27.60 -13.96 9.72
CA ILE A 426 -26.61 -15.04 9.56
C ILE A 426 -25.89 -15.15 10.90
N THR A 427 -25.92 -16.34 11.51
CA THR A 427 -25.38 -16.54 12.85
C THR A 427 -24.24 -17.54 12.86
N ILE A 428 -23.56 -17.62 14.00
CA ILE A 428 -22.55 -18.65 14.25
C ILE A 428 -23.04 -20.08 13.99
N PHE A 429 -24.33 -20.36 14.18
CA PHE A 429 -24.90 -21.68 13.90
C PHE A 429 -24.96 -21.97 12.40
N ASP A 430 -25.23 -20.96 11.58
CA ASP A 430 -25.26 -21.08 10.12
C ASP A 430 -23.84 -21.27 9.59
N TYR A 431 -22.86 -20.49 10.10
CA TYR A 431 -21.44 -20.69 9.81
C TYR A 431 -20.94 -22.10 10.19
N HIS A 432 -21.31 -22.59 11.37
CA HIS A 432 -20.99 -23.95 11.79
C HIS A 432 -21.60 -25.01 10.86
N ARG A 433 -22.86 -24.82 10.45
CA ARG A 433 -23.56 -25.71 9.52
C ARG A 433 -22.89 -25.73 8.15
N LEU A 434 -22.51 -24.57 7.61
CA LEU A 434 -21.80 -24.45 6.33
C LEU A 434 -20.45 -25.16 6.36
N LEU A 435 -19.66 -24.98 7.42
CA LEU A 435 -18.41 -25.72 7.61
C LEU A 435 -18.64 -27.24 7.64
N SER A 436 -19.62 -27.69 8.43
CA SER A 436 -19.94 -29.11 8.57
C SER A 436 -20.38 -29.74 7.24
N LYS A 437 -21.25 -29.04 6.50
CA LYS A 437 -21.75 -29.44 5.18
C LYS A 437 -20.63 -29.61 4.15
N THR A 438 -19.55 -28.86 4.29
CA THR A 438 -18.44 -28.79 3.32
C THR A 438 -17.24 -29.65 3.72
N GLY A 439 -17.41 -30.56 4.69
CA GLY A 439 -16.38 -31.52 5.10
C GLY A 439 -15.41 -30.99 6.16
N TRP A 440 -15.77 -29.91 6.86
CA TRP A 440 -14.99 -29.38 7.97
C TRP A 440 -15.62 -29.75 9.31
N LYS A 441 -14.84 -30.37 10.19
CA LYS A 441 -15.22 -30.64 11.58
C LYS A 441 -14.73 -29.52 12.47
N VAL A 442 -15.65 -28.73 13.01
CA VAL A 442 -15.34 -27.72 14.05
C VAL A 442 -14.83 -28.43 15.30
N THR A 443 -13.76 -27.89 15.88
CA THR A 443 -13.07 -28.46 17.04
C THR A 443 -13.04 -27.50 18.23
N HIS A 444 -12.96 -26.20 17.96
CA HIS A 444 -12.96 -25.18 19.00
C HIS A 444 -13.79 -23.99 18.55
N ARG A 445 -14.38 -23.31 19.53
CA ARG A 445 -15.05 -22.04 19.41
C ARG A 445 -14.34 -21.10 20.39
N ILE A 446 -13.80 -20.00 19.89
CA ILE A 446 -13.09 -19.02 20.71
C ILE A 446 -13.83 -17.70 20.61
N GLU A 447 -14.19 -17.12 21.75
CA GLU A 447 -14.86 -15.84 21.85
C GLU A 447 -13.87 -14.69 21.74
N CYS A 448 -14.00 -13.87 20.72
CA CYS A 448 -13.11 -12.74 20.43
C CYS A 448 -13.88 -11.42 20.36
N PRO A 449 -14.70 -11.06 21.38
CA PRO A 449 -15.57 -9.90 21.29
C PRO A 449 -14.78 -8.62 21.06
N LEU A 450 -15.38 -7.71 20.29
CA LEU A 450 -14.86 -6.36 20.08
C LEU A 450 -15.10 -5.51 21.33
N SER A 451 -14.24 -4.49 21.55
CA SER A 451 -14.47 -3.49 22.59
C SER A 451 -15.84 -2.83 22.40
N SER A 452 -16.59 -2.68 23.50
CA SER A 452 -17.85 -1.93 23.51
C SER A 452 -17.62 -0.41 23.35
N GLU A 453 -16.40 0.07 23.59
CA GLU A 453 -16.03 1.49 23.49
C GLU A 453 -16.12 2.02 22.05
N ARG A 454 -16.21 1.12 21.07
CA ARG A 454 -16.47 1.49 19.67
C ARG A 454 -17.88 2.05 19.41
N LEU A 455 -18.80 1.88 20.35
CA LEU A 455 -20.15 2.44 20.28
C LEU A 455 -20.15 3.82 20.93
N SER A 456 -20.52 4.86 20.17
CA SER A 456 -20.65 6.22 20.71
C SER A 456 -21.74 6.32 21.77
N GLY A 457 -21.62 7.27 22.70
CA GLY A 457 -22.64 7.50 23.73
C GLY A 457 -24.05 7.68 23.17
N ASN A 458 -24.18 8.39 22.05
CA ASN A 458 -25.46 8.56 21.34
C ASN A 458 -26.02 7.24 20.79
N GLN A 459 -25.17 6.35 20.28
CA GLN A 459 -25.59 5.02 19.83
C GLN A 459 -26.04 4.17 21.02
N VAL A 460 -25.28 4.18 22.13
CA VAL A 460 -25.63 3.44 23.35
C VAL A 460 -26.97 3.92 23.92
N GLN A 461 -27.17 5.24 24.04
CA GLN A 461 -28.44 5.81 24.51
C GLN A 461 -29.61 5.40 23.61
N ARG A 462 -29.44 5.53 22.28
CA ARG A 462 -30.46 5.08 21.32
C ARG A 462 -30.78 3.60 21.47
N MET A 463 -29.76 2.76 21.68
CA MET A 463 -29.96 1.32 21.87
C MET A 463 -30.76 1.03 23.14
N GLN A 464 -30.47 1.72 24.24
CA GLN A 464 -31.22 1.63 25.49
C GLN A 464 -32.68 2.08 25.31
N ASP A 465 -32.89 3.28 24.75
CA ASP A 465 -34.23 3.87 24.56
C ASP A 465 -35.12 3.00 23.68
N LYS A 466 -34.54 2.45 22.61
CA LYS A 466 -35.27 1.63 21.61
C LYS A 466 -35.24 0.14 21.91
N ARG A 467 -34.63 -0.30 23.02
CA ARG A 467 -34.44 -1.73 23.38
C ARG A 467 -33.77 -2.54 22.26
N ILE A 468 -32.78 -1.95 21.61
CA ILE A 468 -31.95 -2.60 20.59
C ILE A 468 -30.80 -3.31 21.31
N LEU A 469 -30.54 -4.58 20.94
CA LEU A 469 -29.42 -5.34 21.46
C LEU A 469 -28.24 -5.28 20.47
N GLY A 470 -27.26 -4.42 20.75
CA GLY A 470 -26.07 -4.29 19.90
C GLY A 470 -25.23 -5.56 19.85
N THR A 471 -24.56 -5.82 18.71
CA THR A 471 -23.67 -6.98 18.54
C THR A 471 -22.21 -6.55 18.59
N VAL A 472 -21.53 -6.88 19.69
CA VAL A 472 -20.06 -6.77 19.83
C VAL A 472 -19.36 -8.13 19.77
N GLY A 473 -20.13 -9.21 19.72
CA GLY A 473 -19.63 -10.58 19.61
C GLY A 473 -18.89 -10.83 18.29
N ARG A 474 -17.76 -11.50 18.41
CA ARG A 474 -16.98 -12.09 17.32
C ARG A 474 -16.49 -13.44 17.79
N THR A 475 -16.43 -14.40 16.90
CA THR A 475 -16.09 -15.77 17.22
C THR A 475 -15.10 -16.30 16.19
N LEU A 476 -14.03 -16.92 16.68
CA LEU A 476 -13.08 -17.66 15.86
C LEU A 476 -13.42 -19.15 15.94
N LEU A 477 -13.91 -19.72 14.84
CA LEU A 477 -14.13 -21.16 14.72
C LEU A 477 -12.86 -21.84 14.23
N ILE A 478 -12.37 -22.82 14.98
CA ILE A 478 -11.25 -23.67 14.56
C ILE A 478 -11.80 -24.99 14.05
N ALA A 479 -11.65 -25.23 12.75
CA ALA A 479 -12.07 -26.47 12.11
C ALA A 479 -10.87 -27.26 11.58
N LYS A 480 -11.04 -28.58 11.48
CA LYS A 480 -10.14 -29.47 10.74
C LYS A 480 -10.89 -30.17 9.63
N ARG A 481 -10.15 -30.68 8.65
CA ARG A 481 -10.69 -31.58 7.66
C ARG A 481 -11.29 -32.82 8.33
N ALA A 482 -12.53 -33.15 8.00
CA ALA A 482 -13.27 -34.28 8.57
C ALA A 482 -12.77 -35.62 8.04
#